data_AF-A0A960TGX6-F1
#
_entry.id   AF-A0A960TGX6-F1
#
_cell.length_a   1.000
_cell.length_b   1.000
_cell.length_c   1.000
_cell.angle_alpha   90.00
_cell.angle_beta   90.00
_cell.angle_gamma   90.00
#
_symmetry.space_group_name_H-M   'P 1'
#
loop_
_entity.id
_entity.type
_entity.pdbx_description
1 polymer ?
#
loop_
_entity_poly.entity_id
_entity_poly.type
_entity_poly.pdbx_seq_one_letter_code
_entity_poly.pdbx_strand_id
1 'polypeptide(L)'
;MPLPDLEARVMDQAGLLTEPEIQSLTAKLKALEDRKGSQLAILTVPTIGDVPIEDFSIRLAEKWKLGRAGVDDGVILIVSMQPRRIRIEVGYGLEGPIPDARANRIIEN
;
A
#
# COMPACT_ATOMS: atom_id res chain seq x y z
N MET A 1 11.21 -14.45 -0.54
CA MET A 1 11.73 -13.07 -0.56
C MET A 1 11.50 -12.43 0.82
N PRO A 2 12.46 -11.69 1.39
CA PRO A 2 12.23 -10.92 2.61
C PRO A 2 11.29 -9.74 2.37
N LEU A 3 10.50 -9.36 3.37
CA LEU A 3 9.64 -8.18 3.29
C LEU A 3 10.48 -6.91 3.55
N PRO A 4 10.27 -5.81 2.80
CA PRO A 4 10.95 -4.55 3.05
C PRO A 4 10.52 -3.92 4.38
N ASP A 5 11.39 -3.12 4.98
CA ASP A 5 11.03 -2.27 6.14
C ASP A 5 10.29 -1.03 5.66
N LEU A 6 9.38 -0.51 6.49
CA LEU A 6 8.66 0.71 6.15
C LEU A 6 9.55 1.92 6.44
N GLU A 7 10.13 2.50 5.39
CA GLU A 7 11.02 3.66 5.51
C GLU A 7 10.36 4.97 5.04
N ALA A 8 9.35 4.87 4.18
CA ALA A 8 8.65 6.02 3.61
C ALA A 8 7.20 5.68 3.21
N ARG A 9 6.38 6.71 2.98
CA ARG A 9 4.99 6.54 2.46
C ARG A 9 4.97 6.04 1.01
N VAL A 10 6.03 6.27 0.25
CA VAL A 10 6.20 5.76 -1.12
C VAL A 10 7.55 5.08 -1.20
N MET A 11 7.55 3.79 -1.53
CA MET A 11 8.74 2.97 -1.72
C MET A 11 8.73 2.42 -3.14
N ASP A 12 9.45 3.08 -4.05
CA ASP A 12 9.53 2.67 -5.46
C ASP A 12 10.76 1.79 -5.72
N GLN A 13 10.69 0.49 -5.40
CA GLN A 13 11.80 -0.44 -5.63
C GLN A 13 11.83 -0.97 -7.08
N ALA A 14 10.76 -0.73 -7.84
CA ALA A 14 10.68 -1.11 -9.25
C ALA A 14 11.18 -0.01 -10.21
N GLY A 15 11.46 1.19 -9.72
CA GLY A 15 11.90 2.32 -10.57
C GLY A 15 10.82 2.78 -11.55
N LEU A 16 9.55 2.75 -11.13
CA LEU A 16 8.41 3.16 -11.95
C LEU A 16 8.13 4.65 -11.88
N LEU A 17 8.61 5.32 -10.83
CA LEU A 17 8.29 6.71 -10.51
C LEU A 17 9.54 7.57 -10.59
N THR A 18 9.36 8.78 -11.10
CA THR A 18 10.38 9.82 -11.03
C THR A 18 10.41 10.44 -9.63
N GLU A 19 11.55 11.04 -9.27
CA GLU A 19 11.71 11.72 -7.97
C GLU A 19 10.60 12.78 -7.70
N PRO A 20 10.22 13.65 -8.66
CA PRO A 20 9.09 14.57 -8.47
C PRO A 20 7.75 13.86 -8.21
N GLU A 21 7.50 12.71 -8.84
CA GLU A 21 6.28 11.92 -8.61
C GLU A 21 6.27 11.31 -7.21
N ILE A 22 7.40 10.77 -6.76
CA ILE A 22 7.56 10.25 -5.39
C ILE A 22 7.31 11.35 -4.37
N GLN A 23 7.88 12.54 -4.56
CA GLN A 23 7.66 13.69 -3.67
C GLN A 23 6.20 14.15 -3.68
N SER A 24 5.58 14.26 -4.85
CA SER A 24 4.17 14.64 -4.99
C SER A 24 3.23 13.65 -4.31
N LEU A 25 3.44 12.35 -4.53
CA LEU A 25 2.68 11.30 -3.88
C LEU A 25 2.89 11.31 -2.37
N THR A 26 4.13 11.38 -1.91
CA THR A 26 4.46 11.44 -0.47
C THR A 26 3.76 12.60 0.22
N ALA A 27 3.75 13.78 -0.40
CA ALA A 27 3.05 14.96 0.13
C ALA A 27 1.53 14.74 0.21
N LYS A 28 0.92 14.13 -0.80
CA LYS A 28 -0.52 13.79 -0.80
C LYS A 28 -0.86 12.78 0.29
N LEU A 29 -0.05 11.74 0.44
CA LEU A 29 -0.25 10.70 1.45
C LEU A 29 -0.11 11.27 2.87
N LYS A 30 0.89 12.13 3.08
CA LYS A 30 1.04 12.87 4.33
C LYS A 30 -0.16 13.77 4.62
N ALA A 31 -0.64 14.52 3.64
CA ALA A 31 -1.79 15.40 3.82
C ALA A 31 -3.09 14.63 4.13
N LEU A 32 -3.24 13.41 3.60
CA LEU A 32 -4.35 12.52 3.95
C LEU A 32 -4.27 12.10 5.42
N GLU A 33 -3.10 11.64 5.85
CA GLU A 33 -2.82 11.25 7.22
C GLU A 33 -3.05 12.41 8.19
N ASP A 34 -2.53 13.60 7.89
CA ASP A 34 -2.71 14.79 8.73
C ASP A 34 -4.19 15.19 8.88
N ARG A 35 -5.02 14.95 7.84
CA ARG A 35 -6.44 15.32 7.83
C ARG A 35 -7.38 14.27 8.42
N LYS A 36 -7.04 12.99 8.31
CA LYS A 36 -7.95 11.87 8.63
C LYS A 36 -7.40 10.91 9.68
N GLY A 37 -6.10 10.95 9.95
CA GLY A 37 -5.38 9.99 10.77
C GLY A 37 -5.03 8.69 10.04
N SER A 38 -5.74 8.36 8.96
CA SER A 38 -5.53 7.13 8.19
C SER A 38 -4.20 7.17 7.44
N GLN A 39 -3.47 6.06 7.51
CA GLN A 39 -2.13 5.95 6.93
C GLN A 39 -2.18 5.14 5.64
N LEU A 40 -1.68 5.70 4.55
CA LEU A 40 -1.57 5.01 3.27
C LEU A 40 -0.09 4.96 2.86
N ALA A 41 0.37 3.78 2.47
CA ALA A 41 1.68 3.57 1.86
C ALA A 41 1.56 2.94 0.47
N ILE A 42 2.55 3.21 -0.38
CA ILE A 42 2.69 2.65 -1.72
C ILE A 42 4.01 1.89 -1.79
N LEU A 43 3.96 0.64 -2.22
CA LEU A 43 5.12 -0.20 -2.51
C LEU A 43 5.08 -0.64 -3.97
N THR A 44 6.11 -0.32 -4.73
CA THR A 44 6.37 -0.95 -6.03
C THR A 44 7.59 -1.87 -5.90
N VAL A 45 7.51 -3.07 -6.48
CA VAL A 45 8.60 -4.04 -6.50
C VAL A 45 8.72 -4.68 -7.87
N PRO A 46 9.94 -5.04 -8.34
CA PRO A 46 10.09 -5.75 -9.60
C PRO A 46 9.31 -7.07 -9.60
N THR A 47 9.36 -7.82 -8.49
CA THR A 47 8.66 -9.09 -8.31
C THR A 47 8.45 -9.37 -6.83
N ILE A 48 7.42 -10.16 -6.50
CA ILE A 48 7.22 -10.80 -5.19
C ILE A 48 7.59 -12.29 -5.22
N GLY A 49 8.20 -12.75 -6.32
CA GLY A 49 8.45 -14.17 -6.59
C GLY A 49 7.15 -14.94 -6.86
N ASP A 50 7.16 -16.22 -6.51
CA ASP A 50 6.02 -17.13 -6.73
C ASP A 50 4.96 -17.08 -5.62
N VAL A 51 5.02 -16.09 -4.73
CA VAL A 51 4.06 -15.92 -3.63
C VAL A 51 2.77 -15.30 -4.16
N PRO A 52 1.57 -15.79 -3.78
CA PRO A 52 0.30 -15.09 -4.04
C PRO A 52 0.34 -13.65 -3.52
N ILE A 53 -0.25 -12.69 -4.25
CA ILE A 53 -0.16 -11.28 -3.84
C ILE A 53 -0.96 -11.02 -2.55
N GLU A 54 -1.98 -11.84 -2.30
CA GLU A 54 -2.80 -11.87 -1.09
C GLU A 54 -1.97 -12.26 0.14
N ASP A 55 -1.20 -13.35 0.05
CA ASP A 55 -0.34 -13.80 1.14
C ASP A 55 0.78 -12.78 1.39
N PHE A 56 1.34 -12.20 0.32
CA PHE A 56 2.36 -11.17 0.44
C PHE A 56 1.82 -9.90 1.12
N SER A 57 0.63 -9.44 0.74
CA SER A 57 0.04 -8.21 1.26
C SER A 57 -0.34 -8.33 2.74
N ILE A 58 -0.89 -9.47 3.15
CA ILE A 58 -1.24 -9.73 4.56
C ILE A 58 0.03 -9.68 5.42
N ARG A 59 1.07 -10.41 5.03
CA ARG A 59 2.33 -10.43 5.79
C ARG A 59 3.00 -9.06 5.82
N LEU A 60 2.89 -8.28 4.74
CA LEU A 60 3.39 -6.91 4.70
C LEU A 60 2.60 -5.99 5.63
N ALA A 61 1.27 -6.09 5.65
CA ALA A 61 0.41 -5.34 6.56
C ALA A 61 0.68 -5.69 8.03
N GLU A 62 0.86 -6.97 8.36
CA GLU A 62 1.25 -7.43 9.70
C GLU A 62 2.62 -6.89 10.14
N LYS A 63 3.56 -6.77 9.20
CA LYS A 63 4.88 -6.20 9.47
C LYS A 63 4.82 -4.69 9.65
N TRP A 64 4.15 -3.99 8.74
CA TRP A 64 4.15 -2.53 8.68
C TRP A 64 3.20 -1.89 9.69
N LYS A 65 2.13 -2.60 10.09
CA LYS A 65 1.15 -2.15 11.10
C LYS A 65 0.70 -0.71 10.88
N LEU A 66 0.41 -0.37 9.62
CA LEU A 66 -0.11 0.95 9.27
C LEU A 66 -1.48 1.17 9.90
N GLY A 67 -1.75 2.43 10.19
CA GLY A 67 -2.99 2.87 10.83
C GLY A 67 -2.77 3.12 12.31
N ARG A 68 -3.77 3.76 12.92
CA ARG A 68 -3.74 4.06 14.34
C ARG A 68 -4.13 2.81 15.12
N ALA A 69 -3.39 2.53 16.20
CA ALA A 69 -3.64 1.38 17.05
C ALA A 69 -5.09 1.37 17.57
N GLY A 70 -5.79 0.26 17.38
CA GLY A 70 -7.19 0.09 17.78
C GLY A 70 -8.21 0.79 16.89
N VAL A 71 -7.77 1.53 15.86
CA VAL A 71 -8.61 2.05 14.79
C VAL A 71 -8.45 1.22 13.52
N ASP A 72 -7.24 0.72 13.25
CA ASP A 72 -6.92 -0.15 12.11
C ASP A 72 -7.26 0.51 10.76
N ASP A 73 -6.87 1.78 10.61
CA ASP A 73 -7.12 2.60 9.41
C ASP A 73 -5.89 2.78 8.51
N GLY A 74 -5.13 1.71 8.35
CA GLY A 74 -4.02 1.60 7.42
C GLY A 74 -4.47 1.12 6.03
N VAL A 75 -3.76 1.55 4.99
CA VAL A 75 -3.92 1.05 3.63
C VAL A 75 -2.53 0.85 2.99
N ILE A 76 -2.36 -0.23 2.22
CA ILE A 76 -1.16 -0.46 1.42
C ILE A 76 -1.56 -0.70 -0.03
N LEU A 77 -1.02 0.10 -0.96
CA LEU A 77 -1.04 -0.22 -2.39
C LEU A 77 0.25 -0.94 -2.76
N ILE A 78 0.13 -2.13 -3.34
CA ILE A 78 1.25 -2.97 -3.76
C ILE A 78 1.19 -3.15 -5.26
N VAL A 79 2.32 -2.90 -5.94
CA VAL A 79 2.49 -3.10 -7.38
C VAL A 79 3.71 -3.99 -7.61
N SER A 80 3.48 -5.23 -8.07
CA SER A 80 4.52 -6.15 -8.56
C SER A 80 4.53 -6.12 -10.07
N MET A 81 5.71 -6.06 -10.71
CA MET A 81 5.82 -5.94 -12.16
C MET A 81 6.02 -7.28 -12.90
N GLN A 82 6.56 -8.30 -12.23
CA GLN A 82 6.94 -9.58 -12.86
C GLN A 82 6.47 -10.79 -12.02
N PRO A 83 5.27 -11.35 -12.33
CA PRO A 83 4.27 -10.82 -13.25
C PRO A 83 3.56 -9.58 -12.68
N ARG A 84 2.84 -8.85 -13.56
CA ARG A 84 2.06 -7.67 -13.15
C ARG A 84 0.93 -8.09 -12.21
N ARG A 85 1.04 -7.72 -10.93
CA ARG A 85 0.02 -7.93 -9.91
C ARG A 85 -0.14 -6.66 -9.10
N ILE A 86 -1.39 -6.26 -8.84
CA ILE A 86 -1.72 -5.06 -8.07
C ILE A 86 -2.69 -5.47 -6.98
N ARG A 87 -2.47 -4.98 -5.76
CA ARG A 87 -3.38 -5.21 -4.64
C ARG A 87 -3.45 -3.98 -3.75
N ILE A 88 -4.63 -3.74 -3.20
CA ILE A 88 -4.86 -2.79 -2.12
C ILE A 88 -5.22 -3.62 -0.89
N GLU A 89 -4.42 -3.49 0.17
CA GLU A 89 -4.73 -4.06 1.48
C GLU A 89 -5.33 -2.95 2.35
N VAL A 90 -6.50 -3.19 2.93
CA VAL A 90 -7.26 -2.20 3.71
C VAL A 90 -7.43 -2.72 5.12
N GLY A 91 -7.06 -1.91 6.11
CA GLY A 91 -7.28 -2.24 7.52
C GLY A 91 -8.76 -2.26 7.88
N TYR A 92 -9.11 -3.06 8.89
CA TYR A 92 -10.49 -3.35 9.28
C TYR A 92 -11.32 -2.08 9.59
N GLY A 93 -10.69 -1.04 10.15
CA GLY A 93 -11.33 0.24 10.44
C GLY A 93 -11.83 1.01 9.22
N LEU A 94 -11.41 0.59 8.02
CA LEU A 94 -11.76 1.21 6.75
C LEU A 94 -12.67 0.35 5.87
N GLU A 95 -13.17 -0.81 6.32
CA GLU A 95 -14.07 -1.64 5.51
C GLU A 95 -15.39 -0.94 5.17
N GLY A 96 -15.94 -0.13 6.08
CA GLY A 96 -17.11 0.70 5.81
C GLY A 96 -16.88 1.71 4.66
N PRO A 97 -15.87 2.60 4.76
CA PRO A 97 -15.59 3.59 3.71
C PRO A 97 -14.90 3.04 2.45
N ILE A 98 -14.16 1.93 2.55
CA ILE A 98 -13.40 1.29 1.47
C ILE A 98 -13.63 -0.24 1.53
N PRO A 99 -14.81 -0.72 1.14
CA PRO A 99 -15.07 -2.14 1.05
C PRO A 99 -14.27 -2.78 -0.10
N ASP A 100 -14.04 -4.09 -0.04
CA ASP A 100 -13.30 -4.87 -1.05
C ASP A 100 -13.73 -4.57 -2.49
N ALA A 101 -15.04 -4.52 -2.73
CA ALA A 101 -15.58 -4.22 -4.07
C ALA A 101 -15.14 -2.84 -4.59
N ARG A 102 -14.97 -1.87 -3.69
CA ARG A 102 -14.48 -0.54 -4.04
C ARG A 102 -12.97 -0.55 -4.27
N ALA A 103 -12.21 -1.27 -3.45
CA ALA A 103 -10.77 -1.45 -3.63
C ALA A 103 -10.45 -2.12 -4.98
N ASN A 104 -11.16 -3.20 -5.33
CA ASN A 104 -10.98 -3.89 -6.61
C ASN A 104 -11.30 -2.98 -7.81
N ARG A 105 -12.38 -2.19 -7.71
CA ARG A 105 -12.71 -1.20 -8.76
C ARG A 105 -11.63 -0.12 -8.93
N ILE A 106 -10.89 0.25 -7.89
CA ILE A 106 -9.78 1.21 -8.02
C ILE A 106 -8.62 0.61 -8.83
N ILE A 107 -8.42 -0.71 -8.75
CA ILE A 107 -7.36 -1.40 -9.49
C ILE A 107 -7.75 -1.61 -10.96
N GLU A 108 -9.04 -1.80 -11.25
CA GLU A 108 -9.55 -2.12 -12.59
C GLU A 108 -9.75 -0.91 -13.52
N ASN A 109 -9.89 0.31 -12.99
CA ASN A 109 -10.12 1.54 -13.77
C ASN A 109 -8.82 2.33 -14.01
#